data_AF-A0A813LWY6-F1
#
_entry.id   AF-A0A813LWY6-F1
#
_cell.length_a   1.000
_cell.length_b   1.000
_cell.length_c   1.000
_cell.angle_alpha   90.00
_cell.angle_beta   90.00
_cell.angle_gamma   90.00
#
_symmetry.space_group_name_H-M   'P 1'
#
loop_
_entity.id
_entity.type
_entity.pdbx_description
1 polymer ?
#
loop_
_entity_poly.entity_id
_entity_poly.type
_entity_poly.pdbx_seq_one_letter_code
_entity_poly.pdbx_strand_id
1 'polypeptide(L)'
;YQIVGRAAPTPKNPTPKIYRMRIFARNVVLAKSRFWYFMKRQNKAKRSGGELLAVNELFDRSPTKVKNYGIWLRYESRTNTHNMYKEIRNLNINGAIGQLYQEMAGRHRASAGSIQIIHATTVPDEQCRRDH
;
A
#
# COMPACT_ATOMS: atom_id res chain seq x y z
N TYR A 1 -5.96 4.03 -4.43
CA TYR A 1 -5.40 5.02 -5.37
C TYR A 1 -4.14 4.49 -6.06
N GLN A 2 -3.97 4.79 -7.33
CA GLN A 2 -2.71 4.69 -8.06
C GLN A 2 -2.13 6.08 -8.23
N ILE A 3 -0.95 6.32 -7.68
CA ILE A 3 -0.26 7.61 -7.77
C ILE A 3 0.99 7.44 -8.61
N VAL A 4 1.16 8.35 -9.56
CA VAL A 4 2.35 8.46 -10.40
C VAL A 4 3.02 9.80 -10.09
N GLY A 5 4.33 9.79 -9.84
CA GLY A 5 5.09 11.00 -9.55
C GLY A 5 6.58 10.83 -9.83
N ARG A 6 7.31 11.94 -9.83
CA ARG A 6 8.74 11.99 -10.09
C ARG A 6 9.40 13.10 -9.27
N ALA A 7 10.72 13.11 -9.22
CA ALA A 7 11.45 14.30 -8.78
C ALA A 7 11.28 15.43 -9.80
N ALA A 8 11.36 16.69 -9.37
CA ALA A 8 11.34 17.82 -10.29
C ALA A 8 12.57 17.75 -11.22
N PRO A 9 12.41 18.00 -12.53
CA PRO A 9 13.55 18.09 -13.45
C PRO A 9 14.56 19.15 -12.98
N THR A 10 15.84 18.85 -13.13
CA THR A 10 16.94 19.80 -12.83
C THR A 10 17.92 19.82 -14.01
N PRO A 11 18.77 20.85 -14.16
CA PRO A 11 19.79 20.85 -15.21
C PRO A 11 20.71 19.62 -15.17
N LYS A 12 20.97 19.09 -13.96
CA LYS A 12 21.76 17.86 -13.75
C LYS A 12 21.00 16.57 -14.07
N ASN A 13 19.67 16.59 -14.00
CA ASN A 13 18.81 15.45 -14.28
C ASN A 13 17.51 15.94 -14.96
N PRO A 14 17.54 16.15 -16.28
CA PRO A 14 16.41 16.70 -17.02
C PRO A 14 15.26 15.68 -17.17
N THR A 15 15.56 14.38 -17.12
CA THR A 15 14.58 13.30 -17.28
C THR A 15 14.54 12.40 -16.04
N PRO A 16 13.99 12.88 -14.91
CA PRO A 16 13.95 12.10 -13.69
C PRO A 16 13.05 10.86 -13.83
N LYS A 17 13.46 9.78 -13.17
CA LYS A 17 12.70 8.51 -13.15
C LYS A 17 11.29 8.73 -12.61
N ILE A 18 10.32 8.11 -13.30
CA ILE A 18 8.90 8.14 -12.92
C ILE A 18 8.60 6.93 -12.04
N TYR A 19 7.91 7.18 -10.94
CA TYR A 19 7.51 6.15 -9.98
C TYR A 19 5.99 6.02 -9.96
N ARG A 20 5.51 4.78 -9.86
CA ARG A 20 4.10 4.44 -9.73
C ARG A 20 3.89 3.59 -8.49
N MET A 21 2.95 4.00 -7.64
CA MET A 21 2.60 3.25 -6.42
C MET A 21 1.08 3.02 -6.35
N ARG A 22 0.69 1.83 -5.92
CA ARG A 22 -0.68 1.55 -5.48
C ARG A 22 -0.74 1.75 -3.97
N ILE A 23 -1.60 2.67 -3.52
CA ILE A 23 -1.72 3.06 -2.13
C ILE A 23 -3.17 2.93 -1.69
N PHE A 24 -3.36 2.24 -0.56
CA PHE A 24 -4.62 2.18 0.17
C PHE A 24 -4.68 3.33 1.17
N ALA A 25 -5.69 4.18 1.04
CA ALA A 25 -5.90 5.34 1.90
C ALA A 25 -7.39 5.72 1.89
N ARG A 26 -7.85 6.41 2.94
CA ARG A 26 -9.25 6.84 3.07
C ARG A 26 -9.65 7.95 2.10
N ASN A 27 -8.68 8.75 1.66
CA ASN A 27 -8.91 9.85 0.73
C ASN A 27 -7.63 10.17 -0.06
N VAL A 28 -7.78 11.04 -1.07
CA VAL A 28 -6.70 11.45 -1.96
C VAL A 28 -5.56 12.19 -1.24
N VAL A 29 -5.87 12.97 -0.20
CA VAL A 29 -4.87 13.76 0.55
C VAL A 29 -3.92 12.82 1.31
N LEU A 30 -4.48 11.84 2.01
CA LEU A 30 -3.72 10.81 2.71
C LEU A 30 -2.93 9.94 1.74
N ALA A 31 -3.50 9.62 0.58
CA ALA A 31 -2.80 8.88 -0.47
C ALA A 31 -1.54 9.62 -0.95
N LYS A 32 -1.67 10.92 -1.26
CA LYS A 32 -0.54 11.79 -1.65
C LYS A 32 0.51 11.89 -0.53
N SER A 33 0.08 12.02 0.72
CA SER A 33 0.99 12.07 1.87
C SER A 33 1.81 10.77 2.00
N ARG A 34 1.16 9.61 1.93
CA ARG A 34 1.84 8.30 1.99
C ARG A 34 2.76 8.06 0.79
N PHE A 35 2.39 8.52 -0.40
CA PHE A 35 3.28 8.47 -1.56
C PHE A 35 4.60 9.19 -1.29
N TRP A 36 4.54 10.45 -0.80
CA TRP A 36 5.74 11.22 -0.50
C TRP A 36 6.55 10.66 0.67
N TYR A 37 5.91 10.01 1.65
CA TYR A 37 6.60 9.27 2.69
C TYR A 37 7.51 8.17 2.11
N PHE A 38 6.99 7.36 1.17
CA PHE A 38 7.76 6.30 0.53
C PHE A 38 8.83 6.86 -0.42
N MET A 39 8.50 7.86 -1.24
CA MET A 39 9.46 8.52 -2.14
C MET A 39 10.65 9.12 -1.38
N LYS A 40 10.43 9.69 -0.19
CA LYS A 40 11.50 10.22 0.65
C LYS A 40 12.44 9.11 1.14
N ARG A 41 11.88 7.98 1.58
CA ARG A 41 12.65 6.86 2.14
C ARG A 41 13.40 6.04 1.10
N GLN A 42 12.81 5.83 -0.08
CA GLN A 42 13.37 4.94 -1.10
C GLN A 42 14.13 5.70 -2.20
N ASN A 43 13.65 6.87 -2.60
CA ASN A 43 14.12 7.57 -3.80
C ASN A 43 14.71 8.96 -3.51
N LYS A 44 14.85 9.33 -2.23
CA LYS A 44 15.36 10.62 -1.76
C LYS A 44 14.60 11.83 -2.34
N ALA A 45 13.38 11.64 -2.82
CA ALA A 45 12.53 12.69 -3.38
C ALA A 45 11.50 13.18 -2.35
N LYS A 46 11.36 14.49 -2.21
CA LYS A 46 10.42 15.13 -1.27
C LYS A 46 9.32 15.85 -2.05
N ARG A 47 8.18 16.10 -1.39
CA ARG A 47 7.07 16.87 -1.95
C ARG A 47 7.49 18.25 -2.48
N SER A 48 8.44 18.92 -1.81
CA SER A 48 8.91 20.26 -2.21
C SER A 48 9.74 20.28 -3.49
N GLY A 49 10.38 19.16 -3.86
CA GLY A 49 11.24 19.04 -5.04
C GLY A 49 10.75 17.92 -5.96
N GLY A 50 9.45 17.68 -6.01
CA GLY A 50 8.86 16.59 -6.75
C GLY A 50 7.46 16.93 -7.25
N GLU A 51 7.07 16.28 -8.34
CA GLU A 51 5.84 16.55 -9.06
C GLU A 51 4.99 15.29 -9.10
N LEU A 52 3.68 15.43 -8.89
CA LEU A 52 2.71 14.36 -9.14
C LEU A 52 2.24 14.45 -10.59
N LEU A 53 2.34 13.36 -11.34
CA LEU A 53 1.91 13.30 -12.73
C LEU A 53 0.45 12.86 -12.85
N ALA A 54 0.03 11.89 -12.03
CA ALA A 54 -1.34 11.38 -12.04
C ALA A 54 -1.74 10.85 -10.67
N VAL A 55 -3.02 11.00 -10.34
CA VAL A 55 -3.64 10.40 -9.16
C VAL A 55 -4.97 9.79 -9.57
N ASN A 56 -4.99 8.47 -9.73
CA ASN A 56 -6.14 7.73 -10.20
C ASN A 56 -6.75 6.95 -9.04
N GLU A 57 -8.07 7.01 -8.91
CA GLU A 57 -8.78 6.07 -8.04
C GLU A 57 -8.94 4.73 -8.75
N LEU A 58 -8.74 3.63 -8.03
CA LEU A 58 -8.86 2.29 -8.58
C LEU A 58 -9.98 1.57 -7.85
N PHE A 59 -10.90 1.01 -8.62
CA PHE A 59 -12.00 0.19 -8.13
C PHE A 59 -11.76 -1.29 -8.47
N ASP A 60 -12.32 -2.20 -7.67
CA ASP A 60 -12.24 -3.63 -7.97
C ASP A 60 -13.06 -3.93 -9.23
N ARG A 61 -12.55 -4.81 -10.10
CA ARG A 61 -13.21 -5.15 -11.37
C ARG A 61 -14.45 -6.02 -11.17
N SER A 62 -14.49 -6.80 -10.09
CA SER A 62 -15.58 -7.75 -9.86
C SER A 62 -15.90 -7.85 -8.36
N PRO A 63 -16.58 -6.86 -7.78
CA PRO A 63 -16.85 -6.78 -6.34
C PRO A 63 -17.90 -7.79 -5.85
N THR A 64 -18.48 -8.59 -6.74
CA THR A 64 -19.53 -9.58 -6.42
C THR A 64 -18.99 -10.98 -6.16
N LYS A 65 -17.73 -11.25 -6.51
CA LYS A 65 -17.11 -12.58 -6.36
C LYS A 65 -16.14 -12.56 -5.20
N VAL A 66 -16.29 -13.54 -4.30
CA VAL A 66 -15.35 -13.76 -3.20
C VAL A 66 -14.00 -14.21 -3.75
N LYS A 67 -12.92 -13.65 -3.21
CA LYS A 67 -11.53 -13.98 -3.56
C LYS A 67 -10.70 -14.09 -2.30
N ASN A 68 -9.61 -14.85 -2.34
CA ASN A 68 -8.61 -14.84 -1.29
C ASN A 68 -7.56 -13.80 -1.63
N TYR A 69 -7.22 -12.93 -0.69
CA TYR A 69 -6.21 -11.90 -0.86
C TYR A 69 -4.99 -12.23 0.01
N GLY A 70 -3.87 -12.49 -0.64
CA GLY A 70 -2.56 -12.57 0.00
C GLY A 70 -1.98 -11.16 0.17
N ILE A 71 -1.64 -10.80 1.40
CA ILE A 71 -1.16 -9.46 1.75
C ILE A 71 0.17 -9.58 2.49
N TRP A 72 1.20 -9.00 1.87
CA TRP A 72 2.51 -8.82 2.48
C TRP A 72 2.54 -7.45 3.12
N LEU A 73 2.80 -7.42 4.41
CA LEU A 73 2.91 -6.20 5.18
C LEU A 73 4.21 -6.17 5.98
N ARG A 74 4.68 -4.97 6.24
CA ARG A 74 5.64 -4.68 7.29
C ARG A 74 4.90 -3.91 8.38
N TYR A 75 5.08 -4.29 9.63
CA TYR A 75 4.57 -3.50 10.74
C TYR A 75 5.69 -3.18 11.73
N GLU A 76 5.57 -2.02 12.37
CA GLU A 76 6.46 -1.58 13.43
C GLU A 76 5.80 -1.92 14.78
N SER A 77 6.45 -2.78 15.57
CA SER A 77 6.09 -3.05 16.96
C SER A 77 6.74 -2.02 17.88
N ARG A 78 6.54 -2.13 19.19
CA ARG A 78 7.24 -1.26 20.17
C ARG A 78 8.74 -1.45 20.17
N THR A 79 9.21 -2.63 19.75
CA THR A 79 10.61 -3.03 19.85
C THR A 79 11.30 -3.10 18.50
N ASN A 80 10.64 -3.61 17.46
CA ASN A 80 11.27 -3.84 16.17
C ASN A 80 10.27 -3.79 15.00
N THR A 81 10.79 -3.78 13.78
CA THR A 81 10.03 -3.90 12.54
C THR A 81 9.96 -5.36 12.11
N HIS A 82 8.76 -5.84 11.77
CA HIS A 82 8.54 -7.23 11.36
C HIS A 82 7.81 -7.28 10.03
N ASN A 83 8.20 -8.21 9.16
CA ASN A 83 7.45 -8.53 7.96
C ASN A 83 6.46 -9.66 8.28
N MET A 84 5.26 -9.57 7.74
CA MET A 84 4.22 -10.57 7.88
C MET A 84 3.54 -10.84 6.54
N TYR A 85 2.99 -12.04 6.45
CA TYR A 85 2.12 -12.46 5.38
C TYR A 85 0.80 -12.95 5.96
N LYS A 86 -0.32 -12.40 5.47
CA LYS A 86 -1.68 -12.76 5.86
C LYS A 86 -2.53 -13.02 4.63
N GLU A 87 -3.47 -13.94 4.76
CA GLU A 87 -4.47 -14.28 3.75
C GLU A 87 -5.83 -13.89 4.31
N ILE A 88 -6.62 -13.17 3.52
CA ILE A 88 -7.95 -12.70 3.93
C ILE A 88 -8.92 -12.96 2.79
N ARG A 89 -10.00 -13.68 3.07
CA ARG A 89 -11.09 -13.94 2.12
C ARG A 89 -12.10 -12.79 2.16
N ASN A 90 -12.31 -12.13 1.03
CA ASN A 90 -13.23 -10.99 0.94
C ASN A 90 -13.79 -10.80 -0.48
N LEU A 91 -14.83 -9.96 -0.61
CA LEU A 91 -15.46 -9.60 -1.88
C LEU A 91 -14.62 -8.61 -2.70
N ASN A 92 -13.85 -7.76 -2.02
CA ASN A 92 -12.99 -6.78 -2.67
C ASN A 92 -11.72 -6.51 -1.86
N ILE A 93 -10.71 -5.97 -2.55
CA ILE A 93 -9.40 -5.70 -1.94
C ILE A 93 -9.45 -4.65 -0.82
N ASN A 94 -10.37 -3.67 -0.91
CA ASN A 94 -10.51 -2.64 0.12
C ASN A 94 -11.05 -3.23 1.43
N GLY A 95 -11.99 -4.17 1.34
CA GLY A 95 -12.53 -4.93 2.46
C GLY A 95 -11.46 -5.80 3.11
N ALA A 96 -10.66 -6.50 2.29
CA ALA A 96 -9.53 -7.30 2.79
C ALA A 96 -8.52 -6.44 3.56
N ILE A 97 -8.14 -5.28 3.02
CA ILE A 97 -7.25 -4.33 3.71
C ILE A 97 -7.90 -3.73 4.96
N GLY A 98 -9.22 -3.48 4.95
CA GLY A 98 -9.97 -3.01 6.11
C GLY A 98 -9.94 -4.03 7.26
N GLN A 99 -10.22 -5.30 6.95
CA GLN A 99 -10.13 -6.40 7.91
C GLN A 99 -8.70 -6.58 8.42
N LEU A 100 -7.69 -6.49 7.55
CA LEU A 100 -6.28 -6.53 7.96
C LEU A 100 -5.97 -5.48 9.03
N TYR A 101 -6.41 -4.24 8.85
CA TYR A 101 -6.16 -3.18 9.83
C TYR A 101 -6.84 -3.48 11.18
N GLN A 102 -8.07 -4.00 11.18
CA GLN A 102 -8.77 -4.38 12.41
C GLN A 102 -8.07 -5.55 13.11
N GLU A 103 -7.66 -6.56 12.35
CA GLU A 103 -6.97 -7.73 12.90
C GLU A 103 -5.61 -7.37 13.50
N MET A 104 -4.84 -6.52 12.81
CA MET A 104 -3.55 -6.03 13.30
C MET A 104 -3.70 -5.15 14.56
N ALA A 105 -4.78 -4.38 14.65
CA ALA A 105 -5.11 -3.64 15.87
C ALA A 105 -5.50 -4.57 17.03
N GLY A 106 -6.30 -5.60 16.76
CA GLY A 106 -6.74 -6.55 17.80
C GLY A 106 -5.64 -7.46 18.31
N ARG A 107 -4.89 -8.11 17.40
CA ARG A 107 -3.88 -9.13 17.76
C ARG A 107 -2.53 -8.52 18.14
N HIS A 108 -2.13 -7.44 17.49
CA HIS A 108 -0.78 -6.88 17.64
C HIS A 108 -0.77 -5.45 18.18
N ARG A 109 -1.95 -4.86 18.49
CA ARG A 109 -2.09 -3.45 18.91
C ARG A 109 -1.40 -2.48 17.94
N ALA A 110 -1.34 -2.85 16.66
CA ALA A 110 -0.66 -2.05 15.64
C ALA A 110 -1.61 -0.96 15.12
N SER A 111 -1.14 0.28 15.14
CA SER A 111 -1.88 1.40 14.56
C SER A 111 -1.77 1.37 13.03
N ALA A 112 -2.75 1.94 12.33
CA ALA A 112 -2.71 2.06 10.87
C ALA A 112 -1.44 2.79 10.38
N GLY A 113 -0.90 3.72 11.18
CA GLY A 113 0.34 4.43 10.87
C GLY A 113 1.58 3.54 10.88
N SER A 114 1.62 2.54 11.76
CA SER A 114 2.75 1.62 11.93
C SER A 114 2.72 0.43 10.98
N ILE A 115 1.67 0.31 10.15
CA ILE A 115 1.52 -0.74 9.14
C ILE A 115 1.86 -0.17 7.76
N GLN A 116 2.64 -0.92 6.99
CA GLN A 116 3.01 -0.65 5.61
C GLN A 116 2.65 -1.86 4.77
N ILE A 117 1.69 -1.69 3.85
CA ILE A 117 1.33 -2.74 2.88
C ILE A 117 2.37 -2.71 1.76
N ILE A 118 3.10 -3.81 1.59
CA ILE A 118 4.13 -3.97 0.57
C ILE A 118 3.49 -4.43 -0.74
N HIS A 119 2.66 -5.47 -0.65
CA HIS A 119 1.99 -6.05 -1.80
C HIS A 119 0.66 -6.66 -1.36
N ALA A 120 -0.33 -6.63 -2.25
CA ALA A 120 -1.62 -7.27 -2.06
C ALA A 120 -2.09 -7.82 -3.40
N THR A 121 -2.34 -9.12 -3.46
CA THR A 121 -2.75 -9.83 -4.67
C THR A 121 -3.82 -10.87 -4.37
N THR A 122 -4.56 -11.29 -5.38
CA THR A 122 -5.48 -12.43 -5.28
C THR A 122 -4.68 -13.73 -5.36
N VAL A 123 -4.99 -14.68 -4.49
CA VAL A 123 -4.33 -15.99 -4.41
C VAL A 123 -5.36 -17.06 -4.79
N PRO A 124 -5.05 -17.98 -5.71
CA PRO A 124 -5.90 -19.14 -6.00
C PRO A 124 -6.07 -20.02 -4.77
N ASP A 125 -7.21 -20.71 -4.66
CA ASP A 125 -7.54 -21.55 -3.50
C ASP A 125 -6.44 -22.60 -3.20
N GLU A 126 -5.86 -23.22 -4.23
CA GLU A 126 -4.79 -24.22 -4.11
C GLU A 126 -3.47 -23.66 -3.56
N GLN A 127 -3.27 -22.33 -3.61
CA GLN A 127 -2.03 -21.67 -3.18
C GLN A 127 -2.16 -20.99 -1.82
N CYS A 128 -3.34 -21.04 -1.20
CA CYS A 128 -3.54 -20.56 0.16
C CYS A 128 -2.75 -21.43 1.14
N ARG A 129 -2.04 -20.77 2.06
CA ARG A 129 -1.13 -21.39 3.03
C ARG A 129 -1.66 -21.33 4.46
N ARG A 130 -2.76 -20.64 4.68
CA ARG A 130 -3.38 -20.50 6.00
C ARG A 130 -4.61 -21.38 6.09
N ASP A 131 -4.75 -22.08 7.21
CA ASP A 131 -5.81 -23.08 7.41
C ASP A 131 -7.22 -22.50 7.64
N HIS A 132 -7.36 -21.16 7.68
CA HIS A 132 -8.60 -20.46 8.06
C HIS A 132 -9.19 -19.65 6.91
#